data_AF-Q8ZXZ0-F1
#
_entry.id   AF-Q8ZXZ0-F1
#
_cell.length_a   1.000
_cell.length_b   1.000
_cell.length_c   1.000
_cell.angle_alpha   90.00
_cell.angle_beta   90.00
_cell.angle_gamma   90.00
#
_symmetry.space_group_name_H-M   'P 1'
#
loop_
_entity.id
_entity.type
_entity.pdbx_description
1 polymer ?
#
loop_
_entity_poly.entity_id
_entity_poly.type
_entity_poly.pdbx_seq_one_letter_code
_entity_poly.pdbx_strand_id
1 'polypeptide(L)'
;MAQGVDIIVRELPTTEEVIRFASAHGLSVEELVFNGGEEYLPVFAVRPHCTVNPPYVVFAEVSQGEGKVWWRGEVLKWKGWSYFA
;
A
#
# COMPACT_ATOMS: atom_id res chain seq x y z
N MET A 1 8.70 12.41 -1.92
CA MET A 1 7.76 11.95 -0.87
C MET A 1 6.92 13.13 -0.43
N ALA A 2 5.66 12.89 -0.07
CA ALA A 2 4.81 13.94 0.48
C ALA A 2 5.42 14.43 1.82
N GLN A 3 5.67 15.73 1.93
CA GLN A 3 6.17 16.34 3.16
C GLN A 3 4.99 16.63 4.10
N GLY A 4 5.15 16.37 5.40
CA GLY A 4 4.19 16.78 6.43
C GLY A 4 3.09 15.77 6.76
N VAL A 5 3.07 14.60 6.12
CA VAL A 5 2.10 13.53 6.41
C VAL A 5 2.74 12.17 6.43
N ASP A 6 2.23 11.29 7.28
CA ASP A 6 2.52 9.86 7.29
C ASP A 6 1.32 9.09 6.76
N ILE A 7 1.58 7.96 6.12
CA ILE A 7 0.57 7.02 5.64
C ILE A 7 0.65 5.78 6.51
N ILE A 8 -0.44 5.41 7.16
CA ILE A 8 -0.53 4.22 8.01
C ILE A 8 -1.38 3.19 7.28
N VAL A 9 -0.73 2.15 6.75
CA VAL A 9 -1.40 1.05 6.07
C VAL A 9 -2.02 0.14 7.13
N ARG A 10 -3.33 -0.08 7.04
CA ARG A 10 -4.11 -0.94 7.96
C ARG A 10 -4.38 -2.31 7.37
N GLU A 11 -4.60 -2.36 6.07
CA GLU A 11 -4.91 -3.57 5.32
C GLU A 11 -4.16 -3.57 3.99
N LEU A 12 -3.89 -4.75 3.45
CA LEU A 12 -3.28 -4.88 2.12
C LEU A 12 -4.39 -4.86 1.06
N PRO A 13 -4.42 -3.87 0.14
CA PRO A 13 -5.42 -3.81 -0.92
C PRO A 13 -5.05 -4.81 -2.02
N THR A 14 -5.40 -6.08 -1.81
CA THR A 14 -5.06 -7.18 -2.72
C THR A 14 -6.25 -8.11 -2.98
N THR A 15 -6.08 -9.08 -3.87
CA THR A 15 -7.11 -10.04 -4.24
C THR A 15 -6.78 -11.43 -3.69
N GLU A 16 -7.81 -12.27 -3.57
CA GLU A 16 -7.66 -13.69 -3.22
C GLU A 16 -6.72 -14.45 -4.17
N GLU A 17 -6.67 -14.04 -5.43
CA GLU A 17 -5.77 -14.64 -6.42
C GLU A 17 -4.30 -14.43 -6.06
N VAL A 18 -3.93 -13.20 -5.68
CA VAL A 18 -2.56 -12.87 -5.24
C VAL A 18 -2.20 -13.63 -3.96
N ILE A 19 -3.13 -13.71 -3.00
CA ILE A 19 -2.92 -14.46 -1.75
C ILE A 19 -2.67 -15.94 -2.04
N ARG A 20 -3.48 -16.56 -2.88
CA ARG A 20 -3.32 -17.97 -3.29
C ARG A 20 -2.02 -18.18 -4.04
N PHE A 21 -1.68 -17.28 -4.97
CA PHE A 21 -0.44 -17.34 -5.71
C PHE A 21 0.78 -17.29 -4.78
N ALA A 22 0.78 -16.34 -3.83
CA ALA A 22 1.86 -16.20 -2.86
C ALA A 22 2.01 -17.45 -2.01
N SER A 23 0.89 -17.99 -1.50
CA SER A 23 0.88 -19.23 -0.73
C SER A 23 1.41 -20.44 -1.52
N ALA A 24 0.98 -20.60 -2.77
CA ALA A 24 1.41 -21.70 -3.63
C ALA A 24 2.91 -21.67 -3.98
N HIS A 25 3.53 -20.49 -3.94
CA HIS A 25 4.94 -20.31 -4.30
C HIS A 25 5.84 -19.95 -3.11
N GLY A 26 5.31 -19.97 -1.88
CA GLY A 26 6.07 -19.62 -0.67
C GLY A 26 6.57 -18.17 -0.65
N LEU A 27 5.83 -17.25 -1.28
CA LEU A 27 6.15 -15.82 -1.34
C LEU A 27 5.44 -15.03 -0.24
N SER A 28 6.00 -13.88 0.13
CA SER A 28 5.30 -12.93 1.00
C SER A 28 4.28 -12.13 0.20
N VAL A 29 3.02 -12.13 0.66
CA VAL A 29 1.96 -11.27 0.11
C VAL A 29 2.35 -9.79 0.26
N GLU A 30 3.01 -9.43 1.36
CA GLU A 30 3.43 -8.05 1.63
C GLU A 30 4.47 -7.59 0.60
N GLU A 31 5.43 -8.45 0.25
CA GLU A 31 6.44 -8.11 -0.76
C GLU A 31 5.80 -7.93 -2.14
N LEU A 32 4.83 -8.78 -2.50
CA LEU A 32 4.12 -8.65 -3.78
C LEU A 32 3.27 -7.38 -3.83
N VAL A 33 2.55 -7.05 -2.76
CA VAL A 33 1.65 -5.88 -2.74
C VAL A 33 2.43 -4.56 -2.68
N PHE A 34 3.50 -4.48 -1.89
CA PHE A 34 4.25 -3.23 -1.76
C PHE A 34 5.26 -3.01 -2.89
N ASN A 35 5.77 -4.08 -3.50
CA ASN A 35 6.93 -4.01 -4.40
C ASN A 35 6.70 -4.73 -5.75
N GLY A 36 5.47 -5.14 -6.07
CA GLY A 36 5.11 -5.80 -7.34
C GLY A 36 5.33 -4.88 -8.54
N GLY A 37 4.66 -3.72 -8.55
CA GLY A 37 4.72 -2.76 -9.64
C GLY A 37 3.87 -3.18 -10.84
N GLU A 38 3.66 -2.26 -11.77
CA GLU A 38 2.87 -2.51 -12.99
C GLU A 38 1.39 -2.86 -12.75
N GLU A 39 0.81 -2.49 -11.59
CA GLU A 39 -0.62 -2.71 -11.35
C GLU A 39 -1.49 -1.68 -12.09
N TYR A 40 -0.93 -0.51 -12.43
CA TYR A 40 -1.64 0.62 -13.05
C TYR A 40 -2.90 1.07 -12.28
N LEU A 41 -2.96 0.79 -10.98
CA LEU A 41 -4.07 1.15 -10.11
C LEU A 41 -3.83 2.51 -9.43
N PRO A 42 -4.86 3.37 -9.32
CA PRO A 42 -4.72 4.64 -8.65
C PRO A 42 -4.77 4.50 -7.12
N VAL A 43 -3.97 5.32 -6.42
CA VAL A 43 -4.06 5.52 -4.98
C VAL A 43 -4.52 6.95 -4.72
N PHE A 44 -5.63 7.11 -4.01
CA PHE A 44 -6.23 8.41 -3.70
C PHE A 44 -6.26 8.67 -2.20
N ALA A 45 -6.06 9.93 -1.81
CA ALA A 45 -6.46 10.43 -0.50
C ALA A 45 -7.86 11.04 -0.60
N VAL A 46 -8.77 10.61 0.27
CA VAL A 46 -10.14 11.12 0.34
C VAL A 46 -10.39 11.77 1.69
N ARG A 47 -11.33 12.72 1.75
CA ARG A 47 -11.71 13.33 3.04
C ARG A 47 -12.39 12.27 3.93
N PRO A 48 -12.21 12.31 5.26
CA PRO A 48 -12.72 11.27 6.18
C PRO A 48 -14.23 10.98 6.11
N HIS A 49 -15.03 11.93 5.64
CA HIS A 49 -16.49 11.81 5.57
C HIS A 49 -17.02 11.48 4.17
N CYS A 50 -16.12 11.27 3.20
CA CYS A 50 -16.52 10.83 1.86
C CYS A 50 -16.76 9.32 1.87
N THR A 51 -17.87 8.90 1.26
CA THR A 51 -18.15 7.49 1.04
C THR A 51 -17.24 6.94 -0.06
N VAL A 52 -16.55 5.83 0.22
CA VAL A 52 -15.79 5.06 -0.77
C VAL A 52 -16.66 3.90 -1.21
N ASN A 53 -16.98 3.88 -2.51
CA ASN A 53 -17.81 2.83 -3.10
C ASN A 53 -16.93 1.81 -3.86
N PRO A 54 -17.39 0.55 -3.97
CA PRO A 54 -16.74 -0.43 -4.85
C PRO A 54 -16.55 0.11 -6.27
N PRO A 55 -15.46 -0.25 -6.97
CA PRO A 55 -14.46 -1.26 -6.58
C PRO A 55 -13.30 -0.72 -5.71
N TYR A 56 -13.36 0.52 -5.23
CA TYR A 56 -12.31 1.09 -4.39
C TYR A 56 -12.36 0.55 -2.96
N VAL A 57 -11.19 0.42 -2.34
CA VAL A 57 -11.03 -0.06 -0.96
C VAL A 57 -10.31 0.97 -0.11
N VAL A 58 -10.78 1.15 1.12
CA VAL A 58 -10.08 1.93 2.13
C VAL A 58 -9.08 0.99 2.81
N PHE A 59 -7.79 1.26 2.64
CA PHE A 59 -6.73 0.36 3.14
C PHE A 59 -5.72 1.07 4.06
N ALA A 60 -5.76 2.40 4.11
CA ALA A 60 -4.80 3.21 4.85
C ALA A 60 -5.44 4.50 5.38
N GLU A 61 -4.75 5.12 6.33
CA GLU A 61 -5.09 6.42 6.92
C GLU A 61 -3.93 7.39 6.72
N VAL A 62 -4.26 8.68 6.59
CA VAL A 62 -3.28 9.75 6.52
C VAL A 62 -3.25 10.48 7.86
N SER A 63 -2.06 10.64 8.43
CA SER A 63 -1.82 11.38 9.67
C SER A 63 -0.81 12.50 9.42
N GLN A 64 -0.77 13.51 10.29
CA GLN A 64 0.35 14.44 10.33
C GLN A 64 1.66 13.66 10.62
N GLY A 65 2.74 14.00 9.93
CA GLY A 65 3.98 13.22 10.03
C GLY A 65 5.14 13.78 9.21
N GLU A 66 6.13 12.92 8.95
CA GLU A 66 7.43 13.27 8.35
C GLU A 66 7.59 12.76 6.91
N GLY A 67 6.56 12.16 6.32
CA GLY A 67 6.63 11.57 4.98
C GLY A 67 6.91 10.07 4.99
N LYS A 68 6.58 9.39 6.09
CA LYS A 68 6.81 7.95 6.27
C LYS A 68 5.58 7.14 5.89
N VAL A 69 5.82 5.92 5.41
CA VAL A 69 4.76 4.92 5.22
C VAL A 69 4.98 3.82 6.26
N TRP A 70 3.93 3.51 7.02
CA TRP A 70 3.97 2.58 8.14
C TRP A 70 3.15 1.33 7.83
N TRP A 71 3.70 0.17 8.16
CA TRP A 71 3.02 -1.12 8.12
C TRP A 71 3.33 -1.88 9.41
N ARG A 72 2.29 -2.25 10.16
CA ARG A 72 2.42 -3.01 11.43
C ARG A 72 3.41 -2.39 12.43
N GLY A 73 3.48 -1.07 12.50
CA GLY A 73 4.37 -0.33 13.41
C GLY A 73 5.79 -0.12 12.89
N GLU A 74 6.14 -0.69 11.75
CA GLU A 74 7.44 -0.54 11.10
C GLU A 74 7.36 0.46 9.94
N VAL A 75 8.44 1.21 9.73
CA VAL A 75 8.55 2.08 8.55
C VAL A 75 8.91 1.21 7.34
N LEU A 76 8.08 1.27 6.31
CA LEU A 76 8.35 0.61 5.04
C LEU A 76 9.59 1.23 4.40
N LYS A 77 10.56 0.39 4.07
CA LYS A 77 11.71 0.78 3.27
C LYS A 77 11.29 0.78 1.80
N TRP A 78 11.53 1.89 1.11
CA TRP A 78 11.22 2.06 -0.31
C TRP A 78 11.89 0.97 -1.14
N LYS A 79 11.08 0.14 -1.81
CA LYS A 79 11.52 -0.82 -2.82
C LYS A 79 10.57 -0.82 -4.01
N GLY A 80 10.34 0.35 -4.59
CA GLY A 80 9.77 0.45 -5.92
C GLY A 80 10.81 0.12 -6.99
N TRP A 81 10.36 -0.11 -8.23
CA TRP A 81 11.26 -0.18 -9.37
C TRP A 81 12.03 1.15 -9.52
N SER A 82 13.33 1.05 -9.82
CA SER A 82 14.18 2.19 -10.15
C SER A 82 15.05 1.83 -11.34
N TYR A 83 14.93 2.61 -12.42
CA TYR A 83 15.73 2.41 -13.63
C TYR A 83 17.24 2.60 -13.43
N PHE A 84 17.64 3.29 -12.35
CA PHE A 84 19.02 3.72 -12.12
C PHE A 84 19.46 3.55 -10.65
N ALA A 85 18.84 2.61 -9.92
CA ALA A 85 19.23 2.33 -8.53
C ALA A 85 20.65 1.75 -8.44
#